data_AF-A0A764VVN5-F1
#
_entry.id   AF-A0A764VVN5-F1
#
_cell.length_a   1.000
_cell.length_b   1.000
_cell.length_c   1.000
_cell.angle_alpha   90.00
_cell.angle_beta   90.00
_cell.angle_gamma   90.00
#
_symmetry.space_group_name_H-M   'P 1'
#
loop_
_entity.id
_entity.type
_entity.pdbx_description
1 polymer ?
#
loop_
_entity_poly.entity_id
_entity_poly.type
_entity_poly.pdbx_seq_one_letter_code
_entity_poly.pdbx_strand_id
1 'polypeptide(L)' 'MKVLIGNINIRNHHMLLELAGIAGFAGSVEYTSEISASIDLMDDSFRSKVGISDSEILKMLEAFVENKFSIKLV' A
#
# COMPACT_ATOMS: atom_id res chain seq x y z
N MET A 1 -6.06 -0.77 -10.12
CA MET A 1 -5.90 0.61 -9.57
C MET A 1 -4.58 0.65 -8.83
N LYS A 2 -3.79 1.73 -8.91
CA LYS A 2 -2.48 1.77 -8.24
C LYS A 2 -2.44 2.82 -7.14
N VAL A 3 -1.66 2.56 -6.10
CA VAL A 3 -1.31 3.52 -5.05
C VAL A 3 0.17 3.85 -5.21
N LEU A 4 0.49 5.12 -5.38
CA LEU A 4 1.85 5.63 -5.25
C LEU A 4 2.08 6.04 -3.80
N ILE A 5 3.18 5.57 -3.22
CA ILE A 5 3.60 5.82 -1.85
C ILE A 5 4.90 6.62 -1.89
N GLY A 6 4.95 7.71 -1.15
CA GLY A 6 6.12 8.56 -1.01
C GLY A 6 6.43 8.88 0.45
N ASN A 7 7.47 9.69 0.66
CA ASN A 7 7.99 10.04 1.99
C ASN A 7 8.54 8.83 2.78
N ILE A 8 9.03 7.81 2.06
CA ILE A 8 9.79 6.71 2.66
C ILE A 8 11.16 7.25 3.08
N ASN A 9 11.62 6.89 4.27
CA ASN A 9 12.91 7.27 4.82
C ASN A 9 13.42 6.23 5.81
N ILE A 10 14.66 6.41 6.31
CA ILE A 10 15.33 5.47 7.22
C ILE A 10 14.54 5.17 8.51
N ARG A 11 13.60 6.05 8.91
CA ARG A 11 12.81 5.84 10.13
C ARG A 11 11.55 5.02 9.90
N ASN A 12 10.98 4.99 8.69
CA ASN A 12 9.69 4.34 8.42
C ASN A 12 9.76 3.25 7.33
N HIS A 13 10.89 3.06 6.65
CA HIS A 13 10.99 2.10 5.54
C HIS A 13 10.63 0.66 5.95
N HIS A 14 10.91 0.26 7.19
CA HIS A 14 10.57 -1.06 7.72
C HIS A 14 9.06 -1.29 7.85
N MET A 15 8.28 -0.22 8.04
CA MET A 15 6.83 -0.29 8.22
C MET A 15 6.08 -0.47 6.89
N LEU A 16 6.70 -0.13 5.75
CA LEU A 16 6.03 -0.11 4.45
C LEU A 16 5.34 -1.46 4.12
N LEU A 17 6.06 -2.57 4.32
CA LEU A 17 5.54 -3.91 4.05
C LEU A 17 4.50 -4.35 5.07
N GLU A 18 4.67 -3.98 6.34
CA GLU A 18 3.71 -4.29 7.41
C GLU A 18 2.36 -3.61 7.13
N LEU A 19 2.39 -2.33 6.76
CA LEU A 19 1.19 -1.57 6.43
C LEU A 19 0.52 -2.13 5.16
N ALA A 20 1.29 -2.41 4.10
CA ALA A 20 0.76 -3.06 2.90
C ALA A 20 0.15 -4.45 3.20
N GLY A 21 0.68 -5.15 4.19
CA GLY A 21 0.18 -6.44 4.68
C GLY A 21 -1.22 -6.38 5.28
N ILE A 22 -1.70 -5.23 5.76
CA ILE A 22 -3.06 -5.06 6.30
C ILE A 22 -4.13 -5.53 5.32
N ALA A 23 -3.91 -5.29 4.02
CA ALA A 23 -4.80 -5.71 2.94
C ALA A 23 -4.21 -6.84 2.07
N GLY A 24 -3.15 -7.51 2.55
CA GLY A 24 -2.52 -8.62 1.83
C GLY A 24 -1.63 -8.22 0.65
N PHE A 25 -1.25 -6.95 0.53
CA PHE A 25 -0.46 -6.43 -0.60
C PHE A 25 1.04 -6.32 -0.33
N ALA A 26 1.57 -6.89 0.75
CA ALA A 26 3.01 -6.82 1.08
C ALA A 26 3.90 -7.33 -0.08
N GLY A 27 3.49 -8.39 -0.77
CA GLY A 27 4.20 -8.93 -1.94
C GLY A 27 4.03 -8.13 -3.23
N SER A 28 3.10 -7.16 -3.25
CA SER A 28 2.83 -6.28 -4.40
C SER A 28 3.51 -4.91 -4.28
N VAL A 29 4.32 -4.71 -3.24
CA VAL A 29 5.08 -3.46 -3.05
C VAL A 29 6.28 -3.44 -4.00
N GLU A 30 6.30 -2.47 -4.89
CA GLU A 30 7.42 -2.24 -5.81
C GLU A 30 8.07 -0.89 -5.50
N TYR A 31 9.34 -0.88 -5.12
CA TYR A 31 10.09 0.36 -4.93
C TYR A 31 10.33 1.03 -6.29
N THR A 32 9.91 2.29 -6.42
CA THR A 32 10.16 3.11 -7.61
C THR A 32 11.39 4.00 -7.45
N SER A 33 11.80 4.25 -6.20
CA SER A 33 13.07 4.86 -5.80
C SER A 33 13.39 4.50 -4.35
N GLU A 34 14.47 5.04 -3.78
CA GLU A 34 14.78 4.88 -2.36
C GLU A 34 13.75 5.53 -1.42
N ILE A 35 12.97 6.50 -1.92
CA ILE A 35 12.01 7.28 -1.13
C ILE A 35 10.55 7.11 -1.58
N SER A 36 10.30 6.22 -2.55
CA SER A 36 8.98 5.98 -3.12
C SER A 36 8.75 4.52 -3.52
N ALA A 37 7.50 4.10 -3.46
CA ALA A 37 7.04 2.78 -3.86
C ALA A 37 5.67 2.86 -4.55
N SER A 38 5.23 1.78 -5.15
CA SER A 38 3.89 1.60 -5.69
C SER A 38 3.29 0.27 -5.29
N ILE A 39 1.97 0.22 -5.18
CA ILE A 39 1.20 -1.00 -4.95
C ILE A 39 0.12 -1.09 -6.01
N ASP A 40 0.04 -2.23 -6.71
CA ASP A 40 -1.11 -2.55 -7.55
C ASP A 40 -2.21 -3.19 -6.71
N LEU A 41 -3.36 -2.51 -6.60
CA LEU A 41 -4.54 -2.97 -5.87
C LEU A 41 -5.38 -3.97 -6.67
N MET A 42 -4.91 -4.36 -7.86
CA MET A 42 -5.62 -5.23 -8.79
C MET A 42 -6.99 -4.65 -9.17
N ASP A 43 -7.74 -5.40 -9.98
CA ASP A 43 -9.14 -5.10 -10.26
C ASP A 43 -10.08 -5.75 -9.23
N ASP A 44 -11.32 -5.25 -9.18
CA ASP A 44 -12.33 -5.68 -8.21
C ASP A 44 -12.69 -7.17 -8.37
N SER A 45 -12.60 -7.72 -9.59
CA SER A 45 -12.88 -9.13 -9.85
C SER A 45 -11.85 -10.03 -9.20
N PHE A 46 -10.57 -9.70 -9.35
CA PHE A 46 -9.48 -10.41 -8.70
C PHE A 46 -9.61 -10.31 -7.17
N ARG A 47 -9.79 -9.10 -6.63
CA ARG A 47 -9.92 -8.88 -5.18
C ARG A 47 -11.05 -9.71 -4.56
N SER A 48 -12.21 -9.71 -5.20
CA SER A 48 -13.36 -10.52 -4.78
C SER A 48 -13.05 -12.03 -4.78
N LYS A 49 -12.33 -12.52 -5.80
CA LYS A 49 -11.92 -13.94 -5.90
C LYS A 49 -10.97 -14.37 -4.79
N VAL A 50 -10.05 -13.50 -4.38
CA VAL A 50 -9.05 -13.81 -3.34
C VAL A 50 -9.48 -13.36 -1.93
N GLY A 51 -10.68 -12.77 -1.81
CA GLY A 51 -11.27 -12.38 -0.53
C GLY A 51 -10.70 -11.09 0.08
N ILE A 52 -10.10 -10.20 -0.72
CA ILE A 52 -9.64 -8.88 -0.25
C ILE A 52 -10.81 -7.91 -0.30
N SER A 53 -11.17 -7.34 0.85
CA SER A 53 -12.26 -6.37 0.95
C SER A 53 -11.80 -4.92 0.78
N ASP A 54 -12.67 -4.06 0.26
CA ASP A 54 -12.39 -2.61 0.16
C ASP A 54 -12.19 -1.99 1.56
N SER A 55 -12.77 -2.58 2.61
CA SER A 55 -12.58 -2.13 3.99
C SER A 55 -11.15 -2.34 4.50
N GLU A 56 -10.49 -3.43 4.09
CA GLU A 56 -9.08 -3.70 4.43
C GLU A 56 -8.15 -2.78 3.65
N ILE A 57 -8.46 -2.52 2.38
CA ILE A 57 -7.74 -1.53 1.57
C ILE A 57 -7.85 -0.14 2.21
N LEU A 58 -9.04 0.26 2.65
CA LEU A 58 -9.23 1.54 3.32
C LEU A 58 -8.36 1.64 4.60
N LYS A 59 -8.37 0.60 5.45
CA LYS A 59 -7.52 0.54 6.65
C LYS A 59 -6.04 0.63 6.33
N MET A 60 -5.59 -0.04 5.27
CA MET A 60 -4.21 0.06 4.78
C MET A 60 -3.86 1.50 4.39
N LEU A 61 -4.73 2.16 3.61
CA LEU A 61 -4.52 3.54 3.18
C LEU A 61 -4.52 4.53 4.35
N GLU A 62 -5.43 4.36 5.31
CA GLU A 62 -5.47 5.15 6.55
C GLU A 62 -4.17 4.98 7.34
N ALA A 63 -3.69 3.75 7.52
CA ALA A 63 -2.47 3.48 8.25
C ALA A 63 -1.23 4.11 7.59
N PHE A 64 -1.18 4.19 6.25
CA PHE A 64 -0.13 4.93 5.55
C PHE A 64 -0.16 6.42 5.90
N VAL A 65 -1.34 7.04 5.91
CA VAL A 65 -1.50 8.47 6.25
C VAL A 65 -1.14 8.74 7.71
N GLU A 66 -1.57 7.88 8.64
CA GLU A 66 -1.24 7.99 10.06
C GLU A 66 0.26 7.94 10.31
N ASN A 67 0.97 7.08 9.59
CA ASN A 67 2.43 6.92 9.65
C ASN A 67 3.21 7.88 8.74
N LYS A 68 2.55 8.97 8.30
CA LYS A 68 3.15 10.09 7.57
C LYS A 68 3.72 9.73 6.19
N PHE A 69 3.28 8.63 5.58
CA PHE A 69 3.51 8.41 4.16
C PHE A 69 2.65 9.34 3.33
N SER A 70 3.13 9.74 2.16
CA SER A 70 2.30 10.43 1.17
C SER A 70 1.70 9.38 0.24
N ILE A 71 0.39 9.45 -0.01
CA ILE A 71 -0.30 8.51 -0.91
C ILE A 71 -0.98 9.24 -2.07
N LYS A 72 -0.97 8.65 -3.26
CA LYS A 72 -1.73 9.10 -4.43
C LYS A 72 -2.31 7.91 -5.17
N LEU A 73 -3.64 7.92 -5.36
CA LEU A 73 -4.31 6.94 -6.22
C LEU A 73 -4.15 7.32 -7.69
N VAL A 74 -3.78 6.35 -8.53
CA VAL A 74 -3.56 6.50 -9.98
C VAL A 74 -4.13 5.33 -10.78
#